data_AF-A0A1H8YFU5-F1
#
_entry.id   AF-A0A1H8YFU5-F1
#
_cell.length_a   1.000
_cell.length_b   1.000
_cell.length_c   1.000
_cell.angle_alpha   90.00
_cell.angle_beta   90.00
_cell.angle_gamma   90.00
#
_symmetry.space_group_name_H-M   'P 1'
#
loop_
_entity.id
_entity.type
_entity.pdbx_description
1 polymer ?
#
loop_
_entity_poly.entity_id
_entity_poly.type
_entity_poly.pdbx_seq_one_letter_code
_entity_poly.pdbx_strand_id
1 'polypeptide(L)'
;MDVRSQMLEAAEKLLDASPDRDISTRAVCEAVGVGAPMLYRLFGDKNGLLSAVVDHGFDRYLATKRAAEPSSDPVADLKTGWDTHVAFAKAHPAVYRLMYSPSFADVPSTAQEALRLLREVLVRCAAAGRLRIDPDVAAQRIMAANIGVALSLVSQPETHTDPDLSTRVRDAVHDSLLVPAGKKPAKRADAPLPGAALQLAAVLRTEPTSLGEQETQLLLKWLDSLAVPSGKRSH
;
A
#
# COMPACT_ATOMS: atom_id res chain seq x y z
N MET A 1 -8.55 -7.06 -27.16
CA MET A 1 -9.00 -6.26 -26.00
C MET A 1 -10.52 -6.21 -26.03
N ASP A 2 -11.20 -6.62 -24.96
CA ASP A 2 -12.67 -6.66 -24.92
C ASP A 2 -13.28 -5.24 -24.82
N VAL A 3 -14.58 -5.12 -25.09
CA VAL A 3 -15.30 -3.84 -25.07
C VAL A 3 -15.28 -3.20 -23.67
N ARG A 4 -15.31 -4.02 -22.62
CA ARG A 4 -15.25 -3.54 -21.23
C ARG A 4 -13.95 -2.79 -20.97
N SER A 5 -12.81 -3.37 -21.32
CA SER A 5 -11.48 -2.76 -21.12
C SER A 5 -11.33 -1.50 -21.96
N GLN A 6 -11.82 -1.49 -23.20
CA GLN A 6 -11.81 -0.29 -24.05
C GLN A 6 -12.63 0.87 -23.42
N MET A 7 -13.78 0.58 -22.82
CA MET A 7 -14.58 1.57 -22.09
C MET A 7 -13.87 2.10 -20.85
N LEU A 8 -13.15 1.24 -20.11
CA LEU A 8 -12.39 1.67 -18.93
C LEU A 8 -11.21 2.55 -19.30
N GLU A 9 -10.44 2.20 -20.33
CA GLU A 9 -9.35 3.03 -20.84
C GLU A 9 -9.84 4.37 -21.40
N ALA A 10 -10.98 4.38 -22.10
CA ALA A 10 -11.60 5.60 -22.60
C ALA A 10 -12.08 6.50 -21.45
N ALA A 11 -12.70 5.92 -20.42
CA ALA A 11 -13.13 6.64 -19.24
C ALA A 11 -11.95 7.23 -18.44
N GLU A 12 -10.85 6.48 -18.28
CA GLU A 12 -9.60 6.97 -17.66
C GLU A 12 -9.05 8.19 -18.41
N LYS A 13 -8.94 8.11 -19.75
CA LYS A 13 -8.47 9.25 -20.58
C LYS A 13 -9.37 10.47 -20.49
N LEU A 14 -10.70 10.27 -20.45
CA LEU A 14 -11.66 11.37 -20.31
C LEU A 14 -11.59 12.00 -18.92
N LEU A 15 -11.36 11.22 -17.86
CA LEU A 15 -11.18 11.71 -16.50
C LEU A 15 -9.90 12.55 -16.37
N ASP A 16 -8.79 12.12 -16.98
CA ASP A 16 -7.55 12.87 -16.98
C ASP A 16 -7.65 14.21 -17.74
N ALA A 17 -8.46 14.26 -18.79
CA ALA A 17 -8.71 15.48 -19.56
C ALA A 17 -9.75 16.42 -18.92
N SER A 18 -10.50 15.97 -17.91
CA SER A 18 -11.63 16.71 -17.33
C SER A 18 -11.17 17.70 -16.24
N PRO A 19 -11.40 19.02 -16.41
CA PRO A 19 -11.07 20.02 -15.39
C PRO A 19 -11.86 19.81 -14.09
N ASP A 20 -13.14 19.44 -14.24
CA ASP A 20 -14.08 19.23 -13.14
C ASP A 20 -14.02 17.80 -12.59
N ARG A 21 -13.09 16.99 -13.13
CA ARG A 21 -12.80 15.60 -12.69
C ARG A 21 -14.03 14.71 -12.73
N ASP A 22 -14.91 14.99 -13.68
CA ASP A 22 -16.14 14.25 -13.94
C ASP A 22 -16.26 13.92 -15.43
N ILE A 23 -16.95 12.83 -15.74
CA ILE A 23 -17.16 12.36 -17.13
C ILE A 23 -18.62 12.03 -17.39
N SER A 24 -19.02 12.13 -18.65
CA SER A 24 -20.34 11.66 -19.09
C SER A 24 -20.26 10.23 -19.61
N THR A 25 -21.23 9.39 -19.24
CA THR A 25 -21.37 8.02 -19.79
C THR A 25 -21.54 8.05 -21.31
N ARG A 26 -22.15 9.11 -21.84
CA ARG A 26 -22.28 9.37 -23.28
C ARG A 26 -20.92 9.56 -23.95
N ALA A 27 -20.03 10.38 -23.39
CA ALA A 27 -18.70 10.59 -23.98
C ALA A 27 -17.88 9.30 -24.01
N VAL A 28 -18.01 8.44 -22.99
CA VAL A 28 -17.36 7.12 -22.96
C VAL A 28 -17.92 6.21 -24.07
N CYS A 29 -19.24 6.19 -24.22
CA CYS A 29 -19.90 5.45 -25.30
C CYS A 29 -19.47 5.91 -26.69
N GLU A 30 -19.41 7.22 -26.92
CA GLU A 30 -18.97 7.81 -28.18
C GLU A 30 -17.50 7.49 -28.47
N ALA A 31 -16.62 7.54 -27.45
CA ALA A 31 -15.20 7.23 -27.59
C ALA A 31 -14.92 5.77 -28.01
N VAL A 32 -15.81 4.83 -27.66
CA VAL A 32 -15.67 3.39 -27.98
C VAL A 32 -16.56 2.97 -29.16
N GLY A 33 -17.47 3.84 -29.63
CA GLY A 33 -18.39 3.53 -30.74
C GLY A 33 -19.53 2.58 -30.34
N VAL A 34 -20.02 2.69 -29.11
CA VAL A 34 -21.01 1.79 -28.50
C VAL A 34 -22.23 2.56 -27.99
N GLY A 35 -23.38 1.91 -27.88
CA GLY A 35 -24.60 2.53 -27.36
C GLY A 35 -24.68 2.52 -25.83
N ALA A 36 -25.38 3.50 -25.25
CA ALA A 36 -25.65 3.59 -23.82
C ALA A 36 -26.22 2.31 -23.17
N PRO A 37 -27.11 1.51 -23.82
CA PRO A 37 -27.58 0.25 -23.25
C PRO A 37 -26.46 -0.75 -22.93
N MET A 38 -25.37 -0.76 -23.71
CA MET A 38 -24.22 -1.63 -23.46
C MET A 38 -23.47 -1.20 -22.19
N LEU A 39 -23.25 0.11 -22.01
CA LEU A 39 -22.56 0.66 -20.84
C LEU A 39 -23.32 0.31 -19.56
N TYR A 40 -24.64 0.55 -19.53
CA TYR A 40 -25.46 0.25 -18.36
C TYR A 40 -25.58 -1.27 -18.10
N ARG A 41 -25.53 -2.11 -19.15
CA ARG A 41 -25.44 -3.56 -18.96
C ARG A 41 -24.12 -4.00 -18.31
N LEU A 42 -23.01 -3.35 -18.65
CA LEU A 42 -21.68 -3.71 -18.16
C LEU A 42 -21.37 -3.14 -16.77
N PHE A 43 -21.90 -1.96 -16.46
CA PHE A 43 -21.50 -1.19 -15.29
C PHE A 43 -22.67 -0.76 -14.39
N GLY A 44 -23.92 -1.00 -14.80
CA GLY A 44 -25.11 -0.61 -14.05
C GLY A 44 -25.44 0.88 -14.20
N ASP A 45 -24.54 1.74 -13.73
CA ASP A 45 -24.67 3.20 -13.76
C ASP A 45 -23.30 3.90 -13.89
N LYS A 46 -23.29 5.23 -13.76
CA LYS A 46 -22.06 6.03 -13.80
C LYS A 46 -21.11 5.71 -12.64
N ASN A 47 -21.64 5.48 -11.45
CA ASN A 47 -20.82 5.16 -10.27
C ASN A 47 -20.18 3.77 -10.42
N GLY A 48 -20.90 2.79 -10.95
CA GLY A 48 -20.37 1.48 -11.27
C GLY A 48 -19.31 1.53 -12.38
N LEU A 49 -19.43 2.43 -13.37
CA LEU A 49 -18.38 2.67 -14.35
C LEU A 49 -17.13 3.24 -13.68
N LEU A 50 -17.28 4.30 -12.89
CA LEU A 50 -16.18 4.96 -12.19
C LEU A 50 -15.50 4.00 -11.18
N SER A 51 -16.26 3.16 -10.49
CA SER A 51 -15.73 2.10 -9.62
C SER A 51 -14.88 1.10 -10.41
N ALA A 52 -15.40 0.63 -11.54
CA ALA A 52 -14.66 -0.27 -12.42
C ALA A 52 -13.39 0.35 -13.00
N VAL A 53 -13.35 1.68 -13.22
CA VAL A 53 -12.14 2.41 -13.63
C VAL A 53 -11.10 2.42 -12.52
N VAL A 54 -11.51 2.70 -11.28
CA VAL A 54 -10.60 2.66 -10.11
C VAL A 54 -10.03 1.25 -9.93
N ASP A 55 -10.89 0.23 -9.92
CA ASP A 55 -10.47 -1.16 -9.77
C ASP A 55 -9.48 -1.57 -10.87
N HIS A 56 -9.75 -1.21 -12.12
CA HIS A 56 -8.88 -1.56 -13.25
C HIS A 56 -7.53 -0.84 -13.19
N GLY A 57 -7.53 0.46 -12.90
CA GLY A 57 -6.30 1.23 -12.76
C GLY A 57 -5.43 0.72 -11.61
N PHE A 58 -6.05 0.37 -10.49
CA PHE A 58 -5.32 -0.11 -9.32
C PHE A 58 -4.89 -1.57 -9.43
N ASP A 59 -5.65 -2.44 -10.09
CA ASP A 59 -5.20 -3.82 -10.38
C ASP A 59 -3.98 -3.82 -11.30
N ARG A 60 -3.94 -2.94 -12.31
CA ARG A 60 -2.74 -2.74 -13.16
C ARG A 60 -1.54 -2.34 -12.32
N TYR A 61 -1.73 -1.44 -11.36
CA TYR A 61 -0.69 -1.05 -10.41
C TYR A 61 -0.26 -2.19 -9.48
N LEU A 62 -1.21 -2.91 -8.87
CA LEU A 62 -0.91 -4.05 -8.02
C LEU A 62 -0.22 -5.17 -8.78
N ALA A 63 -0.56 -5.40 -10.05
CA ALA A 63 0.14 -6.36 -10.90
C ALA A 63 1.65 -6.06 -11.00
N THR A 64 2.05 -4.78 -11.08
CA THR A 64 3.47 -4.40 -11.05
C THR A 64 4.13 -4.73 -9.72
N LYS A 65 3.42 -4.57 -8.59
CA LYS A 65 3.92 -4.95 -7.26
C LYS A 65 3.98 -6.45 -7.07
N ARG A 66 2.99 -7.20 -7.56
CA ARG A 66 2.95 -8.67 -7.51
C ARG A 66 4.09 -9.29 -8.31
N ALA A 67 4.47 -8.66 -9.43
CA ALA A 67 5.57 -9.12 -10.28
C ALA A 67 6.97 -8.72 -9.77
N ALA A 68 7.06 -7.83 -8.78
CA ALA A 68 8.35 -7.38 -8.25
C ALA A 68 8.99 -8.50 -7.42
N GLU A 69 10.17 -8.95 -7.83
CA GLU A 69 10.95 -9.93 -7.08
C GLU A 69 11.54 -9.29 -5.81
N PRO A 70 11.34 -9.89 -4.62
CA PRO A 70 11.93 -9.36 -3.39
C PRO A 70 13.46 -9.39 -3.46
N SER A 71 14.13 -8.27 -3.14
CA SER A 71 15.59 -8.20 -3.16
C SER A 71 16.22 -8.84 -1.92
N SER A 72 17.55 -8.77 -1.77
CA SER A 72 18.22 -9.14 -0.52
C SER A 72 18.12 -8.05 0.57
N ASP A 73 17.73 -6.82 0.21
CA ASP A 73 17.58 -5.70 1.16
C ASP A 73 16.10 -5.29 1.29
N PRO A 74 15.38 -5.80 2.30
CA PRO A 74 13.97 -5.49 2.47
C PRO A 74 13.71 -4.01 2.80
N VAL A 75 14.71 -3.27 3.30
CA VAL A 75 14.57 -1.83 3.53
C VAL A 75 14.62 -1.06 2.20
N ALA A 76 15.44 -1.51 1.25
CA ALA A 76 15.43 -0.96 -0.10
C ALA A 76 14.08 -1.24 -0.79
N ASP A 77 13.53 -2.45 -0.64
CA ASP A 77 12.21 -2.82 -1.18
C ASP A 77 11.10 -1.90 -0.63
N LEU A 78 11.14 -1.53 0.66
CA LEU A 78 10.18 -0.57 1.23
C LEU A 78 10.28 0.81 0.57
N LYS A 79 11.50 1.30 0.34
CA LYS A 79 11.72 2.60 -0.32
C LYS A 79 11.21 2.59 -1.76
N THR A 80 11.56 1.56 -2.52
CA THR A 80 11.05 1.36 -3.88
C THR A 80 9.52 1.27 -3.88
N GLY A 81 8.96 0.51 -2.93
CA GLY A 81 7.51 0.35 -2.80
C GLY A 81 6.76 1.67 -2.55
N TRP A 82 7.35 2.57 -1.76
CA TRP A 82 6.87 3.94 -1.53
C TRP A 82 6.92 4.78 -2.81
N ASP A 83 8.08 4.78 -3.48
CA ASP A 83 8.34 5.62 -4.65
C ASP A 83 7.45 5.20 -5.83
N THR A 84 7.28 3.90 -6.05
CA THR A 84 6.38 3.35 -7.08
C THR A 84 4.92 3.75 -6.83
N HIS A 85 4.48 3.84 -5.56
CA HIS A 85 3.13 4.32 -5.24
C HIS A 85 2.94 5.78 -5.61
N VAL A 86 3.90 6.63 -5.24
CA VAL A 86 3.85 8.06 -5.55
C VAL A 86 3.95 8.31 -7.06
N ALA A 87 4.77 7.53 -7.76
CA ALA A 87 4.87 7.56 -9.21
C ALA A 87 3.54 7.18 -9.90
N PHE A 88 2.86 6.14 -9.40
CA PHE A 88 1.53 5.76 -9.89
C PHE A 88 0.52 6.90 -9.72
N ALA A 89 0.47 7.53 -8.54
CA ALA A 89 -0.42 8.66 -8.30
C ALA A 89 -0.16 9.82 -9.28
N LYS A 90 1.11 10.16 -9.51
CA LYS A 90 1.51 11.22 -10.45
C LYS A 90 1.20 10.88 -11.90
N ALA A 91 1.32 9.62 -12.29
CA ALA A 91 1.02 9.17 -13.65
C ALA A 91 -0.48 9.08 -13.94
N HIS A 92 -1.31 8.81 -12.92
CA HIS A 92 -2.75 8.60 -13.03
C HIS A 92 -3.54 9.48 -12.02
N PRO A 93 -3.40 10.81 -12.06
CA PRO A 93 -3.91 11.69 -11.02
C PRO A 93 -5.44 11.68 -10.91
N ALA A 94 -6.19 11.51 -12.02
CA ALA A 94 -7.64 11.46 -11.94
C ALA A 94 -8.13 10.18 -11.28
N VAL A 95 -7.58 9.02 -11.67
CA VAL A 95 -7.87 7.72 -11.04
C VAL A 95 -7.53 7.74 -9.56
N TYR A 96 -6.37 8.28 -9.20
CA TYR A 96 -5.91 8.33 -7.80
C TYR A 96 -6.83 9.18 -6.92
N ARG A 97 -7.30 10.33 -7.42
CA ARG A 97 -8.26 11.18 -6.68
C ARG A 97 -9.63 10.54 -6.55
N LEU A 98 -10.09 9.88 -7.61
CA LEU A 98 -11.36 9.17 -7.61
C LEU A 98 -11.37 8.05 -6.56
N MET A 99 -10.27 7.30 -6.48
CA MET A 99 -10.07 6.22 -5.51
C MET A 99 -10.18 6.66 -4.04
N TYR A 100 -9.74 7.89 -3.72
CA TYR A 100 -9.80 8.45 -2.36
C TYR A 100 -10.88 9.53 -2.21
N SER A 101 -11.87 9.56 -3.11
CA SER A 101 -12.99 10.49 -3.03
C SER A 101 -14.02 10.02 -2.00
N PRO A 102 -14.59 10.91 -1.17
CA PRO A 102 -15.66 10.58 -0.23
C PRO A 102 -16.91 9.97 -0.89
N SER A 103 -17.11 10.21 -2.19
CA SER A 103 -18.22 9.65 -2.97
C SER A 103 -18.07 8.15 -3.27
N PHE A 104 -16.87 7.58 -3.08
CA PHE A 104 -16.58 6.15 -3.15
C PHE A 104 -16.58 5.58 -1.73
N ALA A 105 -17.76 5.19 -1.26
CA ALA A 105 -17.96 4.75 0.13
C ALA A 105 -17.40 3.35 0.42
N ASP A 106 -17.22 2.51 -0.62
CA ASP A 106 -16.70 1.16 -0.45
C ASP A 106 -15.17 1.16 -0.45
N VAL A 107 -14.57 0.55 0.58
CA VAL A 107 -13.13 0.29 0.60
C VAL A 107 -12.80 -0.65 -0.56
N PRO A 108 -12.00 -0.24 -1.55
CA PRO A 108 -11.67 -1.11 -2.66
C PRO A 108 -10.99 -2.39 -2.14
N SER A 109 -11.37 -3.55 -2.68
CA SER A 109 -10.72 -4.85 -2.36
C SER A 109 -9.20 -4.78 -2.51
N THR A 110 -8.75 -3.91 -3.41
CA THR A 110 -7.36 -3.64 -3.71
C THR A 110 -6.59 -2.91 -2.59
N ALA A 111 -7.26 -2.15 -1.72
CA ALA A 111 -6.63 -1.50 -0.58
C ALA A 111 -6.15 -2.52 0.47
N GLN A 112 -6.94 -3.59 0.67
CA GLN A 112 -6.56 -4.70 1.55
C GLN A 112 -5.34 -5.44 0.99
N GLU A 113 -5.29 -5.65 -0.32
CA GLU A 113 -4.14 -6.30 -0.95
C GLU A 113 -2.87 -5.43 -0.91
N ALA A 114 -2.99 -4.12 -1.13
CA ALA A 114 -1.85 -3.21 -0.98
C ALA A 114 -1.26 -3.26 0.44
N LEU A 115 -2.12 -3.32 1.47
CA LEU A 115 -1.70 -3.47 2.85
C LEU A 115 -1.01 -4.83 3.09
N ARG A 116 -1.54 -5.92 2.54
CA ARG A 116 -0.94 -7.26 2.60
C ARG A 116 0.47 -7.28 2.01
N LEU A 117 0.65 -6.75 0.80
CA LEU A 117 1.95 -6.70 0.13
C LEU A 117 2.97 -5.87 0.93
N LEU A 118 2.55 -4.72 1.47
CA LEU A 118 3.41 -3.90 2.32
C LEU A 118 3.82 -4.64 3.61
N ARG A 119 2.88 -5.36 4.23
CA ARG A 119 3.13 -6.18 5.41
C ARG A 119 4.16 -7.27 5.15
N GLU A 120 4.12 -7.93 4.00
CA GLU A 120 5.09 -8.98 3.63
C GLU A 120 6.54 -8.44 3.61
N VAL A 121 6.74 -7.23 3.06
CA VAL A 121 8.05 -6.56 3.08
C VAL A 121 8.47 -6.20 4.51
N LEU A 122 7.53 -5.77 5.36
CA LEU A 122 7.80 -5.44 6.75
C LEU A 122 8.12 -6.67 7.61
N VAL A 123 7.52 -7.83 7.33
CA VAL A 123 7.89 -9.10 7.97
C VAL A 123 9.33 -9.47 7.62
N ARG A 124 9.76 -9.29 6.37
CA ARG A 124 11.17 -9.46 5.97
C ARG A 124 12.09 -8.48 6.71
N CYS A 125 11.67 -7.22 6.87
CA CYS A 125 12.41 -6.25 7.70
C CYS A 125 12.53 -6.71 9.15
N ALA A 126 11.46 -7.27 9.73
CA ALA A 126 11.48 -7.81 11.09
C ALA A 126 12.42 -9.00 11.22
N ALA A 127 12.37 -9.97 10.30
CA ALA A 127 13.27 -11.12 10.26
C ALA A 127 14.75 -10.69 10.16
N ALA A 128 15.04 -9.64 9.38
CA ALA A 128 16.36 -9.02 9.28
C ALA A 128 16.77 -8.18 10.51
N GLY A 129 15.94 -8.10 11.56
CA GLY A 129 16.19 -7.28 12.74
C GLY A 129 16.17 -5.77 12.47
N ARG A 130 15.51 -5.35 11.38
CA ARG A 130 15.45 -3.96 10.93
C ARG A 130 14.18 -3.22 11.33
N LEU A 131 13.16 -3.90 11.84
CA LEU A 131 11.89 -3.27 12.25
C LEU A 131 11.81 -3.10 13.77
N ARG A 132 11.40 -1.92 14.25
CA ARG A 132 11.30 -1.60 15.69
C ARG A 132 9.93 -1.88 16.31
N ILE A 133 8.89 -1.97 15.48
CA ILE A 133 7.51 -2.12 15.93
C ILE A 133 6.81 -3.22 15.14
N ASP A 134 5.61 -3.58 15.57
CA ASP A 134 4.79 -4.58 14.89
C ASP A 134 4.59 -4.27 13.39
N PRO A 135 4.74 -5.28 12.49
CA PRO A 135 4.58 -5.11 11.04
C PRO A 135 3.23 -4.54 10.62
N ASP A 136 2.13 -4.95 11.27
CA ASP A 136 0.78 -4.48 10.90
C ASP A 136 0.61 -3.00 11.28
N VAL A 137 1.12 -2.59 12.44
CA VAL A 137 1.14 -1.17 12.86
C VAL A 137 2.04 -0.33 11.94
N ALA A 138 3.20 -0.86 11.56
CA ALA A 138 4.11 -0.18 10.63
C ALA A 138 3.47 -0.01 9.24
N ALA A 139 2.78 -1.04 8.73
CA ALA A 139 2.11 -1.02 7.44
C ALA A 139 1.04 0.07 7.40
N GLN A 140 0.21 0.18 8.44
CA GLN A 140 -0.83 1.22 8.54
C GLN A 140 -0.23 2.64 8.52
N ARG A 141 0.86 2.88 9.27
CA ARG A 141 1.52 4.19 9.33
C ARG A 141 2.14 4.57 7.98
N ILE A 142 2.85 3.64 7.36
CA ILE A 142 3.46 3.85 6.04
C ILE A 142 2.37 4.12 5.01
N MET A 143 1.32 3.30 4.98
CA MET A 143 0.23 3.45 4.01
C MET A 143 -0.49 4.79 4.18
N ALA A 144 -0.85 5.18 5.40
CA ALA A 144 -1.51 6.47 5.66
C ALA A 144 -0.63 7.66 5.22
N ALA A 145 0.66 7.64 5.53
CA ALA A 145 1.58 8.71 5.14
C ALA A 145 1.80 8.75 3.63
N ASN A 146 1.96 7.59 2.98
CA ASN A 146 2.17 7.50 1.54
C ASN A 146 0.94 8.00 0.76
N ILE A 147 -0.26 7.58 1.17
CA ILE A 147 -1.53 8.05 0.60
C ILE A 147 -1.67 9.56 0.77
N GLY A 148 -1.40 10.09 1.98
CA GLY A 148 -1.47 11.53 2.24
C GLY A 148 -0.55 12.34 1.34
N VAL A 149 0.71 11.92 1.22
CA VAL A 149 1.70 12.55 0.33
C VAL A 149 1.25 12.50 -1.12
N ALA A 150 0.87 11.32 -1.61
CA ALA A 150 0.46 11.13 -2.99
C ALA A 150 -0.79 11.97 -3.32
N LEU A 151 -1.79 11.97 -2.43
CA LEU A 151 -3.02 12.75 -2.61
C LEU A 151 -2.74 14.25 -2.59
N SER A 152 -1.89 14.73 -1.68
CA SER A 152 -1.44 16.13 -1.64
C SER A 152 -0.80 16.57 -2.96
N LEU A 153 0.14 15.76 -3.48
CA LEU A 153 0.86 16.05 -4.71
C LEU A 153 -0.05 16.09 -5.94
N VAL A 154 -1.08 15.23 -6.03
CA VAL A 154 -1.99 15.19 -7.19
C VAL A 154 -3.18 16.13 -7.07
N SER A 155 -3.55 16.53 -5.85
CA SER A 155 -4.76 17.35 -5.62
C SER A 155 -4.43 18.82 -5.49
N GLN A 156 -3.26 19.16 -4.94
CA GLN A 156 -2.84 20.53 -4.65
C GLN A 156 -1.37 20.76 -5.03
N PRO A 157 -0.99 20.56 -6.31
CA PRO A 157 0.40 20.71 -6.75
C PRO A 157 0.94 22.12 -6.50
N GLU A 158 0.09 23.14 -6.62
CA GLU A 158 0.48 24.56 -6.44
C GLU A 158 0.86 24.91 -4.98
N THR A 159 0.33 24.17 -4.01
CA THR A 159 0.62 24.41 -2.57
C THR A 159 1.75 23.52 -2.06
N HIS A 160 2.03 22.39 -2.74
CA HIS A 160 3.07 21.44 -2.39
C HIS A 160 4.23 21.53 -3.40
N THR A 161 4.93 22.67 -3.37
CA THR A 161 6.01 22.99 -4.33
C THR A 161 7.35 22.32 -4.02
N ASP A 162 7.50 21.72 -2.84
CA ASP A 162 8.71 21.01 -2.45
C ASP A 162 8.89 19.72 -3.31
N PRO A 163 9.91 19.67 -4.21
CA PRO A 163 10.13 18.51 -5.07
C PRO A 163 10.49 17.24 -4.30
N ASP A 164 11.04 17.37 -3.08
CA ASP A 164 11.48 16.25 -2.24
C ASP A 164 10.49 15.92 -1.13
N LEU A 165 9.29 16.53 -1.12
CA LEU A 165 8.29 16.28 -0.06
C LEU A 165 8.10 14.79 0.19
N SER A 166 7.98 14.01 -0.89
CA SER A 166 7.77 12.57 -0.81
C SER A 166 8.95 11.84 -0.15
N THR A 167 10.18 12.14 -0.55
CA THR A 167 11.37 11.47 -0.02
C THR A 167 11.62 11.87 1.43
N ARG A 168 11.43 13.15 1.78
CA ARG A 168 11.55 13.64 3.17
C ARG A 168 10.54 12.99 4.10
N VAL A 169 9.26 12.92 3.70
CA VAL A 169 8.22 12.27 4.52
C VAL A 169 8.47 10.77 4.63
N ARG A 170 8.82 10.10 3.52
CA ARG A 170 9.21 8.68 3.53
C ARG A 170 10.31 8.42 4.53
N ASP A 171 11.40 9.17 4.43
CA ASP A 171 12.60 8.95 5.24
C ASP A 171 12.29 9.23 6.72
N ALA A 172 11.52 10.28 7.05
CA ALA A 172 11.07 10.54 8.42
C ALA A 172 10.19 9.41 8.99
N VAL A 173 9.24 8.89 8.20
CA VAL A 173 8.39 7.76 8.59
C VAL A 173 9.25 6.51 8.79
N HIS A 174 10.09 6.17 7.81
CA HIS A 174 10.98 5.00 7.86
C HIS A 174 11.94 5.08 9.04
N ASP A 175 12.55 6.24 9.29
CA ASP A 175 13.47 6.44 10.42
C ASP A 175 12.80 6.28 11.78
N SER A 176 11.49 6.55 11.88
CA SER A 176 10.73 6.27 13.10
C SER A 176 10.47 4.77 13.32
N LEU A 177 10.36 3.99 12.23
CA LEU A 177 9.95 2.59 12.24
C LEU A 177 11.12 1.60 12.19
N LEU A 178 12.24 1.97 11.57
CA LEU A 178 13.35 1.08 11.22
C LEU A 178 14.60 1.32 12.07
N VAL A 179 15.38 0.27 12.31
CA VAL A 179 16.70 0.37 12.96
C VAL A 179 17.69 1.09 12.02
N PRO A 180 18.44 2.12 12.49
CA PRO A 180 19.29 2.95 11.63
C PRO A 180 20.39 2.13 10.97
N ALA A 181 20.69 2.40 9.70
CA ALA A 181 21.79 1.76 9.00
C ALA A 181 23.13 2.08 9.68
N GLY A 182 23.98 1.07 9.87
CA GLY A 182 25.32 1.23 10.45
C GLY A 182 25.43 1.04 11.97
N LYS A 183 24.32 1.06 12.72
CA LYS A 183 24.32 0.41 14.05
C LYS A 183 24.29 -1.09 13.81
N LYS A 184 25.33 -1.82 14.23
CA LYS A 184 25.23 -3.26 14.43
C LYS A 184 23.90 -3.50 15.18
N PRO A 185 23.09 -4.52 14.82
CA PRO A 185 21.97 -4.90 15.66
C PRO A 185 22.52 -4.97 17.08
N ALA A 186 21.89 -4.22 18.00
CA ALA A 186 22.37 -4.12 19.37
C ALA A 186 22.74 -5.53 19.83
N LYS A 187 23.87 -5.72 20.53
CA LYS A 187 24.21 -7.04 21.11
C LYS A 187 22.92 -7.56 21.75
N ARG A 188 22.60 -8.86 21.63
CA ARG A 188 21.33 -9.46 22.10
C ARG A 188 20.82 -8.95 23.47
N ALA A 189 21.74 -8.51 24.34
CA ALA A 189 21.46 -7.92 25.64
C ALA A 189 20.87 -6.48 25.64
N ASP A 190 21.06 -5.69 24.58
CA ASP A 190 20.72 -4.25 24.52
C ASP A 190 19.61 -3.93 23.48
N ALA A 191 19.14 -4.91 22.73
CA ALA A 191 18.02 -4.72 21.79
C ALA A 191 16.74 -4.46 22.59
N PRO A 192 15.91 -3.45 22.22
CA PRO A 192 14.60 -3.29 22.84
C PRO A 192 13.84 -4.62 22.73
N LEU A 193 13.41 -5.17 23.87
CA LEU A 193 12.72 -6.45 23.97
C LEU A 193 11.61 -6.64 22.90
N PRO A 194 10.81 -5.61 22.56
CA PRO A 194 9.84 -5.73 21.48
C PRO A 194 10.44 -6.07 20.10
N GLY A 195 11.54 -5.42 19.71
CA GLY A 195 12.19 -5.65 18.42
C GLY A 195 12.83 -7.05 18.34
N ALA A 196 13.43 -7.51 19.43
CA ALA A 196 13.98 -8.86 19.50
C ALA A 196 12.90 -9.95 19.45
N ALA A 197 11.77 -9.73 20.12
CA ALA A 197 10.64 -10.64 20.10
C ALA A 197 10.01 -10.75 18.70
N LEU A 198 9.84 -9.61 18.01
CA LEU A 198 9.35 -9.54 16.63
C LEU A 198 10.28 -10.26 15.66
N GLN A 199 11.60 -10.05 15.78
CA GLN A 199 12.57 -10.73 14.93
C GLN A 199 12.49 -12.25 15.09
N LEU A 200 12.50 -12.74 16.33
CA LEU A 200 12.44 -14.18 16.58
C LEU A 200 11.12 -14.78 16.09
N ALA A 201 9.99 -14.08 16.32
CA ALA A 201 8.68 -14.53 15.84
C ALA A 201 8.61 -14.59 14.31
N ALA A 202 9.24 -13.64 13.60
CA ALA A 202 9.31 -13.66 12.13
C ALA A 202 10.13 -14.86 11.61
N VAL A 203 11.26 -15.17 12.24
CA VAL A 203 12.10 -16.33 11.89
C VAL A 203 11.34 -17.64 12.14
N LEU A 204 10.70 -17.81 13.31
CA LEU A 204 9.94 -19.03 13.65
C LEU A 204 8.77 -19.33 12.70
N ARG A 205 8.20 -18.29 12.07
CA ARG A 205 7.10 -18.44 11.10
C ARG A 205 7.57 -18.84 9.70
N THR A 206 8.86 -18.67 9.40
CA THR A 206 9.40 -18.83 8.04
C THR A 206 10.38 -19.98 7.94
N GLU A 207 11.08 -20.31 9.02
CA GLU A 207 12.06 -21.38 9.07
C GLU A 207 11.57 -22.55 9.96
N PRO A 208 11.74 -23.81 9.51
CA PRO A 208 11.48 -24.96 10.36
C PRO A 208 12.47 -24.99 11.52
N THR A 209 11.98 -25.30 12.71
CA THR A 209 12.81 -25.41 13.92
C THR A 209 12.74 -26.82 14.50
N SER A 210 13.56 -27.07 15.52
CA SER A 210 13.53 -28.32 16.29
C SER A 210 12.32 -28.44 17.21
N LEU A 211 11.48 -27.41 17.32
CA LEU A 211 10.28 -27.40 18.16
C LEU A 211 9.11 -28.10 17.47
N GLY A 212 8.27 -28.78 18.25
CA GLY A 212 6.99 -29.30 17.77
C GLY A 212 6.00 -28.18 17.42
N GLU A 213 4.90 -28.52 16.75
CA GLU A 213 3.88 -27.56 16.32
C GLU A 213 3.26 -26.80 17.52
N GLN A 214 2.88 -27.52 18.58
CA GLN A 214 2.28 -26.93 19.77
C GLN A 214 3.26 -26.02 20.52
N GLU A 215 4.54 -26.41 20.60
CA GLU A 215 5.61 -25.63 21.24
C GLU A 215 5.90 -24.35 20.46
N THR A 216 5.91 -24.45 19.12
CA THR A 216 6.07 -23.30 18.23
C THR A 216 4.93 -22.31 18.40
N GLN A 217 3.68 -22.78 18.45
CA GLN A 217 2.51 -21.92 18.68
C GLN A 217 2.54 -21.23 20.05
N LEU A 218 2.94 -21.95 21.10
CA LEU A 218 3.07 -21.38 22.44
C LEU A 218 4.17 -20.31 22.49
N LEU A 219 5.33 -20.58 21.89
CA LEU A 219 6.43 -19.63 21.83
C LEU A 219 6.05 -18.38 21.04
N LEU A 220 5.37 -18.52 19.90
CA LEU A 220 4.86 -17.40 19.11
C LEU A 220 3.91 -16.52 19.95
N LYS A 221 2.97 -17.13 20.69
CA LYS A 221 2.06 -16.41 21.58
C LYS A 221 2.81 -15.58 22.65
N TRP A 222 3.88 -16.12 23.22
CA TRP A 222 4.70 -15.38 24.18
C TRP A 222 5.48 -14.25 23.54
N LEU A 223 6.08 -14.49 22.37
CA LEU A 223 6.82 -13.46 21.63
C LEU A 223 5.91 -12.31 21.19
N ASP A 224 4.71 -12.61 20.69
CA ASP A 224 3.70 -11.60 20.35
C ASP A 224 3.30 -10.78 21.59
N SER A 225 3.24 -11.40 22.77
CA SER A 225 2.97 -10.70 24.04
C SER A 225 4.12 -9.81 24.52
N LEU A 226 5.36 -10.11 24.14
CA LEU A 226 6.56 -9.33 24.46
C LEU A 226 6.83 -8.23 23.44
N ALA A 227 6.27 -8.37 22.22
CA ALA A 227 6.32 -7.37 21.16
C ALA A 227 5.47 -6.11 21.47
N VAL A 228 4.53 -6.19 22.41
CA VAL A 228 3.68 -5.07 22.83
C VAL A 228 4.37 -4.29 23.96
N PRO A 229 4.61 -2.97 23.83
CA PRO A 229 5.17 -2.15 24.90
C PRO A 229 4.28 -2.17 26.16
N SER A 230 4.89 -2.23 27.34
CA SER A 230 4.24 -2.45 28.65
C SER A 230 3.16 -1.44 29.08
N GLY A 231 2.82 -0.44 28.26
CA GLY A 231 1.79 0.57 28.54
C GLY A 231 0.39 0.26 28.00
N LYS A 232 0.16 -0.90 27.38
CA LYS A 232 -1.14 -1.29 26.78
C LYS A 232 -1.77 -2.59 27.33
N ARG A 233 -1.37 -3.04 28.53
CA ARG A 233 -2.11 -4.10 29.21
C ARG A 233 -3.21 -3.47 30.05
N SER A 234 -4.30 -3.07 29.41
CA SER A 234 -5.56 -2.83 30.13
C SER A 234 -6.17 -4.19 30.46
N HIS A 235 -6.42 -4.40 31.75
CA HIS A 235 -7.22 -5.49 32.30
C HIS A 235 -8.66 -5.46 31.79
#